data_AF-A0A949IS87-F1
#
_entry.id   AF-A0A949IS87-F1
#
_cell.length_a   1.000
_cell.length_b   1.000
_cell.length_c   1.000
_cell.angle_alpha   90.00
_cell.angle_beta   90.00
_cell.angle_gamma   90.00
#
_symmetry.space_group_name_H-M   'P 1'
#
loop_
_entity.id
_entity.type
_entity.pdbx_description
1 polymer ?
#
loop_
_entity_poly.entity_id
_entity_poly.type
_entity_poly.pdbx_seq_one_letter_code
_entity_poly.pdbx_strand_id
1 'polypeptide(L)'
;MIRNDINGLAKGALSKAQTRKFVETHPASQNGLPRNIDRTMFGHGEASTLDDKTQGKVNSHRALSEQFLSGYGVERSARVMDWMENLKAESERFLFSRRDDLLEDELKATMYRTAISYLVDRMFQDLRWFAHEYNKVAHGTPLQISSSILGEVTEVVRMNSKREAEETSTFFRARLSNRRHSLIVRGGGNKIEFYIVPVAQALAGSVMETGYLSFATVLVKINEAGLNWRLLDSNYEPGSIDELCMWMFSEFVDTTRRELED
;
A
#
# COMPACT_ATOMS: atom_id res chain seq x y z
N MET A 1 -15.60 69.29 0.89
CA MET A 1 -16.88 68.55 0.80
C MET A 1 -16.55 67.09 0.57
N ILE A 2 -17.18 66.05 1.12
CA ILE A 2 -18.17 65.82 2.18
C ILE A 2 -17.90 64.35 2.58
N ARG A 3 -17.93 64.06 3.89
CA ARG A 3 -17.88 62.70 4.45
C ARG A 3 -19.11 61.91 4.05
N ASN A 4 -18.99 60.59 3.93
CA ASN A 4 -20.05 59.66 4.29
C ASN A 4 -19.44 58.31 4.70
N ASP A 5 -19.51 58.02 5.99
CA ASP A 5 -19.51 56.68 6.57
C ASP A 5 -20.83 55.97 6.21
N ILE A 6 -20.81 54.62 6.13
CA ILE A 6 -21.76 53.70 6.80
C ILE A 6 -21.33 52.24 6.49
N ASN A 7 -20.87 51.57 7.55
CA ASN A 7 -21.14 50.21 8.02
C ASN A 7 -21.44 49.04 7.05
N GLY A 8 -20.71 47.94 7.30
CA GLY A 8 -21.38 46.68 7.67
C GLY A 8 -20.86 45.41 7.01
N LEU A 9 -19.94 44.70 7.69
CA LEU A 9 -20.07 43.28 8.12
C LEU A 9 -18.69 42.63 8.30
N ALA A 10 -18.35 42.44 9.57
CA ALA A 10 -17.27 41.57 10.00
C ALA A 10 -17.73 40.09 10.01
N LYS A 11 -16.72 39.20 10.00
CA LYS A 11 -16.64 37.86 10.60
C LYS A 11 -16.63 36.66 9.64
N GLY A 12 -15.44 36.10 9.47
CA GLY A 12 -15.19 34.68 9.18
C GLY A 12 -14.09 34.08 10.09
N ALA A 13 -13.80 34.70 11.24
CA ALA A 13 -12.88 34.14 12.22
C ALA A 13 -13.61 33.07 13.04
N LEU A 14 -13.20 31.82 12.86
CA LEU A 14 -13.71 30.65 13.58
C LEU A 14 -13.51 30.83 15.09
N SER A 15 -14.56 30.53 15.85
CA SER A 15 -14.57 30.61 17.32
C SER A 15 -13.72 29.49 17.93
N LYS A 16 -13.02 29.78 19.04
CA LYS A 16 -12.23 28.82 19.85
C LYS A 16 -13.01 27.59 20.36
N ALA A 17 -14.35 27.58 20.22
CA ALA A 17 -15.18 26.41 20.51
C ALA A 17 -15.27 25.41 19.34
N GLN A 18 -14.92 25.81 18.11
CA GLN A 18 -14.89 24.92 16.93
C GLN A 18 -13.53 24.23 16.72
N THR A 19 -12.48 24.68 17.41
CA THR A 19 -11.12 24.10 17.35
C THR A 19 -10.90 22.91 18.29
N ARG A 20 -11.95 22.40 18.95
CA ARG A 20 -11.91 21.21 19.84
C ARG A 20 -12.78 20.05 19.34
N LYS A 21 -12.85 19.83 18.02
CA LYS A 21 -13.40 18.58 17.45
C LYS A 21 -12.35 17.69 16.78
N PHE A 22 -11.07 18.04 16.90
CA PHE A 22 -9.95 17.22 16.43
C PHE A 22 -8.99 16.96 17.58
N VAL A 23 -9.44 16.18 18.55
CA VAL A 23 -8.58 15.50 19.52
C VAL A 23 -9.10 14.07 19.64
N GLU A 24 -8.20 13.13 19.35
CA GLU A 24 -8.22 11.73 19.80
C GLU A 24 -9.33 10.79 19.26
N THR A 25 -9.14 10.30 18.03
CA THR A 25 -9.59 8.95 17.65
C THR A 25 -8.43 7.96 17.81
N HIS A 26 -8.07 7.68 19.07
CA HIS A 26 -7.26 6.51 19.42
C HIS A 26 -8.21 5.31 19.59
N PRO A 27 -7.92 4.13 19.02
CA PRO A 27 -8.84 2.98 19.01
C PRO A 27 -9.16 2.36 20.39
N ALA A 28 -8.60 2.90 21.47
CA ALA A 28 -8.86 2.48 22.85
C ALA A 28 -9.98 3.27 23.57
N SER A 29 -10.57 4.30 22.93
CA SER A 29 -11.57 5.18 23.57
C SER A 29 -13.04 4.90 23.19
N GLN A 30 -13.32 3.91 22.34
CA GLN A 30 -14.70 3.51 22.01
C GLN A 30 -15.26 2.48 23.00
N ASN A 31 -15.41 2.87 24.27
CA ASN A 31 -16.29 2.15 25.20
C ASN A 31 -17.71 2.72 25.10
N GLY A 32 -18.43 2.28 24.06
CA GLY A 32 -19.82 2.66 23.84
C GLY A 32 -20.52 1.68 22.92
N LEU A 33 -20.93 0.53 23.47
CA LEU A 33 -21.78 -0.45 22.77
C LEU A 33 -23.11 0.20 22.33
N PRO A 34 -23.68 -0.21 21.18
CA PRO A 34 -24.88 0.39 20.61
C PRO A 34 -26.10 0.25 21.53
N ARG A 35 -26.90 1.32 21.59
CA ARG A 35 -28.09 1.49 22.47
C ARG A 35 -29.26 0.51 22.23
N ASN A 36 -29.09 -0.51 21.38
CA ASN A 36 -30.13 -1.49 21.07
C ASN A 36 -29.86 -2.88 21.67
N ILE A 37 -28.90 -2.99 22.59
CA ILE A 37 -28.70 -4.23 23.35
C ILE A 37 -29.58 -4.15 24.60
N ASP A 38 -30.57 -5.04 24.67
CA ASP A 38 -31.39 -5.28 25.85
C ASP A 38 -30.47 -5.72 27.01
N ARG A 39 -30.26 -4.80 27.96
CA ARG A 39 -29.38 -4.99 29.12
C ARG A 39 -29.96 -5.96 30.16
N THR A 40 -31.19 -6.45 29.98
CA THR A 40 -31.79 -7.44 30.88
C THR A 40 -31.22 -8.85 30.70
N MET A 41 -30.50 -9.10 29.61
CA MET A 41 -29.86 -10.40 29.33
C MET A 41 -28.50 -10.59 30.02
N PHE A 42 -27.94 -9.53 30.64
CA PHE A 42 -26.68 -9.58 31.38
C PHE A 42 -26.88 -9.18 32.84
N GLY A 43 -27.59 -10.03 33.57
CA GLY A 43 -27.21 -10.49 34.92
C GLY A 43 -27.02 -9.51 36.09
N HIS A 44 -27.17 -8.19 35.93
CA HIS A 44 -27.08 -7.23 37.04
C HIS A 44 -28.03 -6.04 36.81
N GLY A 45 -29.32 -6.26 37.07
CA GLY A 45 -30.34 -5.23 37.17
C GLY A 45 -31.10 -5.41 38.48
N GLU A 46 -31.24 -4.31 39.22
CA GLU A 46 -31.96 -4.22 40.49
C GLU A 46 -33.33 -4.91 40.48
N ALA A 47 -33.73 -5.37 41.67
CA ALA A 47 -34.96 -6.08 41.97
C ALA A 47 -36.20 -5.30 41.48
N SER A 48 -36.62 -5.57 40.25
CA SER A 48 -38.00 -5.36 39.84
C SER A 48 -38.81 -6.55 40.38
N THR A 49 -39.83 -6.23 41.16
CA THR A 49 -40.80 -7.16 41.73
C THR A 49 -41.48 -7.95 40.59
N LEU A 50 -40.97 -9.15 40.33
CA LEU A 50 -41.52 -10.10 39.38
C LEU A 50 -42.54 -10.99 40.08
N ASP A 51 -43.73 -11.01 39.48
CA ASP A 51 -44.90 -11.81 39.79
C ASP A 51 -44.55 -13.31 39.97
N ASP A 52 -45.13 -13.93 41.01
CA ASP A 52 -44.75 -15.22 41.62
C ASP A 52 -44.78 -16.41 40.61
N LYS A 53 -45.45 -16.23 39.48
CA LYS A 53 -45.55 -17.22 38.39
C LYS A 53 -44.36 -17.23 37.43
N THR A 54 -43.55 -16.18 37.40
CA THR A 54 -42.35 -16.11 36.51
C THR A 54 -41.07 -16.56 37.20
N GLN A 55 -41.00 -16.49 38.53
CA GLN A 55 -39.84 -16.97 39.29
C GLN A 55 -39.61 -18.47 39.14
N GLY A 56 -40.68 -19.29 39.10
CA GLY A 56 -40.57 -20.74 38.90
C GLY A 56 -39.96 -21.12 37.54
N LYS A 57 -40.30 -20.38 36.46
CA LYS A 57 -39.74 -20.63 35.12
C LYS A 57 -38.30 -20.14 34.97
N VAL A 58 -37.96 -18.97 35.53
CA VAL A 58 -36.59 -18.45 35.50
C VAL A 58 -35.66 -19.32 36.34
N ASN A 59 -36.13 -19.80 37.50
CA ASN A 59 -35.38 -20.73 38.34
C ASN A 59 -35.23 -22.11 37.68
N SER A 60 -36.23 -22.62 36.94
CA SER A 60 -36.09 -23.87 36.20
C SER A 60 -35.11 -23.76 35.03
N HIS A 61 -35.08 -22.63 34.32
CA HIS A 61 -34.12 -22.40 33.24
C HIS A 61 -32.70 -22.21 33.77
N ARG A 62 -32.53 -21.52 34.91
CA ARG A 62 -31.23 -21.38 35.58
C ARG A 62 -30.74 -22.71 36.12
N ALA A 63 -31.60 -23.50 36.77
CA ALA A 63 -31.26 -24.83 37.26
C ALA A 63 -30.93 -25.81 36.12
N LEU A 64 -31.67 -25.78 35.00
CA LEU A 64 -31.34 -26.56 33.80
C LEU A 64 -30.05 -26.10 33.15
N SER A 65 -29.79 -24.79 33.09
CA SER A 65 -28.54 -24.25 32.55
C SER A 65 -27.35 -24.57 33.44
N GLU A 66 -27.52 -24.54 34.77
CA GLU A 66 -26.53 -24.99 35.74
C GLU A 66 -26.32 -26.52 35.68
N GLN A 67 -27.36 -27.31 35.35
CA GLN A 67 -27.23 -28.76 35.11
C GLN A 67 -26.51 -29.08 33.79
N PHE A 68 -26.73 -28.28 32.74
CA PHE A 68 -25.99 -28.37 31.48
C PHE A 68 -24.52 -27.90 31.61
N LEU A 69 -24.27 -26.86 32.42
CA LEU A 69 -22.93 -26.33 32.68
C LEU A 69 -22.16 -27.15 33.71
N SER A 70 -22.80 -27.74 34.73
CA SER A 70 -22.18 -28.64 35.71
C SER A 70 -21.91 -30.05 35.16
N GLY A 71 -22.57 -30.43 34.05
CA GLY A 71 -22.24 -31.64 33.29
C GLY A 71 -20.84 -31.62 32.64
N TYR A 72 -20.14 -30.48 32.65
CA TYR A 72 -18.73 -30.36 32.22
C TYR A 72 -17.71 -30.82 33.28
N GLY A 73 -18.16 -31.39 34.40
CA GLY A 73 -17.30 -31.99 35.43
C GLY A 73 -17.08 -33.49 35.30
N VAL A 74 -17.56 -34.15 34.24
CA VAL A 74 -17.13 -35.52 33.94
C VAL A 74 -15.71 -35.42 33.39
N GLU A 75 -14.73 -36.01 34.06
CA GLU A 75 -13.39 -36.23 33.51
C GLU A 75 -13.55 -36.72 32.08
N ARG A 76 -13.30 -35.83 31.10
CA ARG A 76 -13.36 -36.20 29.70
C ARG A 76 -12.40 -37.36 29.54
N SER A 77 -12.84 -38.42 28.86
CA SER A 77 -12.01 -39.62 28.75
C SER A 77 -10.61 -39.25 28.28
N ALA A 78 -9.58 -39.92 28.82
CA ALA A 78 -8.19 -39.65 28.47
C ALA A 78 -7.99 -39.57 26.94
N ARG A 79 -8.73 -40.38 26.18
CA ARG A 79 -8.79 -40.36 24.72
C ARG A 79 -9.23 -39.02 24.11
N VAL A 80 -10.18 -38.31 24.72
CA VAL A 80 -10.63 -36.98 24.27
C VAL A 80 -9.57 -35.92 24.59
N MET A 81 -8.87 -36.06 25.73
CA MET A 81 -7.77 -35.17 26.08
C MET A 81 -6.56 -35.38 25.14
N ASP A 82 -6.18 -36.63 24.88
CA ASP A 82 -5.14 -36.98 23.89
C ASP A 82 -5.50 -36.49 22.48
N TRP A 83 -6.76 -36.64 22.06
CA TRP A 83 -7.21 -36.12 20.77
C TRP A 83 -7.12 -34.59 20.71
N MET A 84 -7.53 -33.89 21.78
CA MET A 84 -7.44 -32.44 21.86
C MET A 84 -5.98 -31.95 21.90
N GLU A 85 -5.10 -32.67 22.59
CA GLU A 85 -3.67 -32.37 22.64
C GLU A 85 -3.01 -32.57 21.27
N ASN A 86 -3.34 -33.66 20.57
CA ASN A 86 -2.90 -33.87 19.19
C ASN A 86 -3.41 -32.78 18.25
N LEU A 87 -4.67 -32.37 18.38
CA LEU A 87 -5.27 -31.30 17.56
C LEU A 87 -4.64 -29.93 17.85
N LYS A 88 -4.30 -29.65 19.12
CA LYS A 88 -3.54 -28.45 19.50
C LYS A 88 -2.13 -28.50 18.90
N ALA A 89 -1.42 -29.61 19.04
CA ALA A 89 -0.09 -29.77 18.48
C ALA A 89 -0.07 -29.65 16.94
N GLU A 90 -1.08 -30.20 16.25
CA GLU A 90 -1.25 -30.06 14.80
C GLU A 90 -1.55 -28.61 14.40
N SER A 91 -2.44 -27.93 15.14
CA SER A 91 -2.76 -26.51 14.91
C SER A 91 -1.55 -25.60 15.16
N GLU A 92 -0.78 -25.87 16.21
CA GLU A 92 0.46 -25.14 16.50
C GLU A 92 1.47 -25.33 15.37
N ARG A 93 1.72 -26.57 14.93
CA ARG A 93 2.63 -26.84 13.80
C ARG A 93 2.18 -26.13 12.52
N PHE A 94 0.88 -26.12 12.24
CA PHE A 94 0.33 -25.40 11.09
C PHE A 94 0.55 -23.88 11.20
N LEU A 95 0.30 -23.30 12.38
CA LEU A 95 0.51 -21.88 12.62
C LEU A 95 2.00 -21.49 12.55
N PHE A 96 2.90 -22.33 13.07
CA PHE A 96 4.34 -22.13 12.98
C PHE A 96 4.83 -22.22 11.53
N SER A 97 4.43 -23.26 10.77
CA SER A 97 4.77 -23.37 9.35
C SER A 97 4.34 -22.14 8.56
N ARG A 98 3.10 -21.67 8.77
CA ARG A 98 2.60 -20.48 8.09
C ARG A 98 3.36 -19.21 8.49
N ARG A 99 3.78 -19.10 9.75
CA ARG A 99 4.59 -17.97 10.22
C ARG A 99 5.98 -17.98 9.57
N ASP A 100 6.59 -19.15 9.45
CA ASP A 100 7.91 -19.30 8.83
C ASP A 100 7.85 -18.96 7.33
N ASP A 101 6.82 -19.41 6.62
CA ASP A 101 6.58 -19.06 5.21
C ASP A 101 6.44 -17.53 5.02
N LEU A 102 5.65 -16.87 5.89
CA LEU A 102 5.46 -15.42 5.83
C LEU A 102 6.75 -14.65 6.10
N LEU A 103 7.59 -15.12 7.04
CA LEU A 103 8.89 -14.52 7.31
C LEU A 103 9.86 -14.70 6.14
N GLU A 104 9.85 -15.87 5.51
CA GLU A 104 10.69 -16.13 4.34
C GLU A 104 10.30 -15.24 3.16
N ASP A 105 9.00 -15.06 2.92
CA ASP A 105 8.49 -14.17 1.89
C ASP A 105 8.83 -12.70 2.18
N GLU A 106 8.74 -12.26 3.43
CA GLU A 106 9.12 -10.91 3.84
C GLU A 106 10.62 -10.65 3.66
N LEU A 107 11.46 -11.62 4.02
CA LEU A 107 12.91 -11.57 3.79
C LEU A 107 13.22 -11.48 2.30
N LYS A 108 12.60 -12.34 1.47
CA LYS A 108 12.75 -12.28 0.00
C LYS A 108 12.31 -10.93 -0.55
N ALA A 109 11.16 -10.42 -0.13
CA ALA A 109 10.65 -9.13 -0.57
C ALA A 109 11.62 -7.98 -0.23
N THR A 110 12.23 -8.02 0.95
CA THR A 110 13.22 -7.03 1.40
C THR A 110 14.51 -7.09 0.58
N MET A 111 14.98 -8.31 0.27
CA MET A 111 16.14 -8.52 -0.61
C MET A 111 15.88 -7.97 -2.01
N TYR A 112 14.73 -8.29 -2.60
CA TYR A 112 14.32 -7.77 -3.90
C TYR A 112 14.19 -6.25 -3.88
N ARG A 113 13.58 -5.67 -2.84
CA ARG A 113 13.46 -4.21 -2.70
C ARG A 113 14.82 -3.54 -2.75
N THR A 114 15.80 -4.04 -1.99
CA THR A 114 17.18 -3.52 -1.98
C THR A 114 17.85 -3.65 -3.35
N ALA A 115 17.73 -4.81 -3.98
CA ALA A 115 18.33 -5.07 -5.29
C ALA A 115 17.74 -4.20 -6.40
N ILE A 116 16.42 -4.05 -6.44
CA ILE A 116 15.71 -3.19 -7.38
C ILE A 116 16.12 -1.73 -7.15
N SER A 117 16.16 -1.27 -5.89
CA SER A 117 16.62 0.08 -5.56
C SER A 117 18.01 0.35 -6.15
N TYR A 118 18.94 -0.58 -5.95
CA TYR A 118 20.30 -0.45 -6.45
C TYR A 118 20.35 -0.37 -7.97
N LEU A 119 19.62 -1.24 -8.68
CA LEU A 119 19.57 -1.24 -10.14
C LEU A 119 18.95 0.04 -10.70
N VAL A 120 17.81 0.48 -10.15
CA VAL A 120 17.14 1.70 -10.59
C VAL A 120 18.03 2.92 -10.35
N ASP A 121 18.72 2.98 -9.22
CA ASP A 121 19.62 4.08 -8.90
C ASP A 121 20.84 4.10 -9.84
N ARG A 122 21.42 2.92 -10.13
CA ARG A 122 22.48 2.77 -11.12
C ARG A 122 22.04 3.23 -12.51
N MET A 123 20.91 2.73 -13.00
CA MET A 123 20.35 3.14 -14.29
C MET A 123 20.08 4.65 -14.34
N PHE A 124 19.56 5.22 -13.25
CA PHE A 124 19.31 6.65 -13.17
C PHE A 124 20.59 7.48 -13.23
N GLN A 125 21.68 7.04 -12.59
CA GLN A 125 22.97 7.72 -12.65
C GLN A 125 23.50 7.77 -14.10
N ASP A 126 23.43 6.65 -14.82
CA ASP A 126 23.89 6.57 -16.22
C ASP A 126 23.00 7.42 -17.14
N LEU A 127 21.67 7.31 -17.01
CA LEU A 127 20.71 8.12 -17.77
C LEU A 127 20.85 9.61 -17.48
N ARG A 128 21.12 10.01 -16.23
CA ARG A 128 21.37 11.40 -15.85
C ARG A 128 22.66 11.92 -16.48
N TRP A 129 23.70 11.10 -16.54
CA TRP A 129 24.94 11.45 -17.21
C TRP A 129 24.70 11.62 -18.73
N PHE A 130 23.99 10.70 -19.37
CA PHE A 130 23.62 10.83 -20.79
C PHE A 130 22.80 12.10 -21.06
N ALA A 131 21.81 12.41 -20.22
CA ALA A 131 21.03 13.63 -20.32
C ALA A 131 21.91 14.89 -20.19
N HIS A 132 22.87 14.89 -19.27
CA HIS A 132 23.80 16.00 -19.09
C HIS A 132 24.66 16.22 -20.34
N GLU A 133 25.26 15.17 -20.88
CA GLU A 133 26.08 15.24 -22.11
C GLU A 133 25.24 15.67 -23.32
N TYR A 134 24.06 15.07 -23.50
CA TYR A 134 23.15 15.40 -24.59
C TYR A 134 22.69 16.86 -24.56
N ASN A 135 22.41 17.38 -23.36
CA ASN A 135 21.97 18.76 -23.16
C ASN A 135 23.02 19.80 -23.54
N LYS A 136 24.31 19.46 -23.66
CA LYS A 136 25.32 20.39 -24.19
C LYS A 136 24.99 20.82 -25.63
N VAL A 137 24.30 19.97 -26.38
CA VAL A 137 23.87 20.23 -27.76
C VAL A 137 22.39 20.62 -27.83
N ALA A 138 21.53 19.97 -27.04
CA ALA A 138 20.08 20.18 -27.09
C ALA A 138 19.58 21.37 -26.23
N HIS A 139 20.47 22.13 -25.60
CA HIS A 139 20.09 23.22 -24.69
C HIS A 139 19.17 24.25 -25.37
N GLY A 140 18.06 24.61 -24.72
CA GLY A 140 17.10 25.58 -25.25
C GLY A 140 16.20 25.05 -26.37
N THR A 141 16.32 23.77 -26.74
CA THR A 141 15.45 23.10 -27.72
C THR A 141 14.35 22.28 -27.02
N PRO A 142 13.30 21.85 -27.74
CA PRO A 142 12.31 20.92 -27.22
C PRO A 142 12.88 19.56 -26.79
N LEU A 143 14.08 19.21 -27.26
CA LEU A 143 14.80 17.97 -26.94
C LEU A 143 15.60 18.07 -25.65
N GLN A 144 15.69 19.25 -25.01
CA GLN A 144 16.36 19.37 -23.72
C GLN A 144 15.72 18.45 -22.68
N ILE A 145 16.55 17.67 -21.99
CA ILE A 145 16.11 16.65 -21.03
C ILE A 145 16.38 17.13 -19.61
N SER A 146 15.41 16.94 -18.73
CA SER A 146 15.53 17.10 -17.28
C SER A 146 15.50 15.73 -16.62
N SER A 147 16.27 15.54 -15.55
CA SER A 147 16.36 14.27 -14.83
C SER A 147 15.92 14.49 -13.38
N SER A 148 15.04 13.63 -12.86
CA SER A 148 14.55 13.69 -11.48
C SER A 148 14.43 12.29 -10.90
N ILE A 149 14.96 12.09 -9.69
CA ILE A 149 14.72 10.89 -8.90
C ILE A 149 13.59 11.17 -7.91
N LEU A 150 12.61 10.28 -7.85
CA LEU A 150 11.49 10.37 -6.92
C LEU A 150 11.70 9.47 -5.69
N GLY A 151 12.59 8.47 -5.79
CA GLY A 151 12.93 7.57 -4.68
C GLY A 151 11.85 6.51 -4.47
N GLU A 152 11.61 6.15 -3.21
CA GLU A 152 10.53 5.24 -2.82
C GLU A 152 9.18 5.97 -2.82
N VAL A 153 8.26 5.48 -3.64
CA VAL A 153 6.89 5.98 -3.74
C VAL A 153 5.95 4.86 -3.33
N THR A 154 5.19 5.06 -2.25
CA THR A 154 4.17 4.10 -1.82
C THR A 154 2.81 4.49 -2.40
N GLU A 155 2.24 3.58 -3.19
CA GLU A 155 1.00 3.79 -3.92
C GLU A 155 -0.11 2.90 -3.36
N VAL A 156 -1.34 3.42 -3.33
CA VAL A 156 -2.53 2.63 -2.99
C VAL A 156 -2.97 1.88 -4.24
N VAL A 157 -2.77 0.56 -4.24
CA VAL A 157 -3.12 -0.35 -5.34
C VAL A 157 -4.60 -0.72 -5.30
N ARG A 158 -5.16 -0.91 -4.09
CA ARG A 158 -6.58 -1.25 -3.89
C ARG A 158 -7.20 -0.40 -2.81
N MET A 159 -8.39 0.12 -3.06
CA MET A 159 -9.22 0.81 -2.08
C MET A 159 -10.46 -0.03 -1.78
N ASN A 160 -10.84 -0.12 -0.51
CA ASN A 160 -12.08 -0.79 -0.13
C ASN A 160 -13.30 0.08 -0.48
N SER A 161 -14.51 -0.48 -0.28
CA SER A 161 -15.78 0.22 -0.52
C SER A 161 -16.00 1.47 0.35
N LYS A 162 -15.25 1.62 1.44
CA LYS A 162 -15.22 2.78 2.34
C LYS A 162 -14.12 3.80 1.98
N ARG A 163 -13.43 3.63 0.84
CA ARG A 163 -12.28 4.44 0.38
C ARG A 163 -11.08 4.40 1.32
N GLU A 164 -10.93 3.33 2.08
CA GLU A 164 -9.71 3.07 2.86
C GLU A 164 -8.73 2.29 1.99
N ALA A 165 -7.43 2.59 2.14
CA ALA A 165 -6.38 1.85 1.45
C ALA A 165 -6.35 0.41 1.95
N GLU A 166 -6.64 -0.54 1.06
CA GLU A 166 -6.68 -1.97 1.36
C GLU A 166 -5.36 -2.65 0.99
N GLU A 167 -4.70 -2.17 -0.07
CA GLU A 167 -3.42 -2.69 -0.52
C GLU A 167 -2.54 -1.54 -0.99
N THR A 168 -1.31 -1.48 -0.48
CA THR A 168 -0.31 -0.50 -0.88
C THR A 168 0.93 -1.19 -1.40
N SER A 169 1.53 -0.68 -2.47
CA SER A 169 2.78 -1.18 -3.02
C SER A 169 3.80 -0.06 -3.14
N THR A 170 5.03 -0.35 -2.78
CA THR A 170 6.14 0.60 -2.81
C THR A 170 6.97 0.37 -4.06
N PHE A 171 7.18 1.43 -4.83
CA PHE A 171 7.94 1.42 -6.07
C PHE A 171 9.12 2.37 -5.98
N PHE A 172 10.24 1.99 -6.59
CA PHE A 172 11.35 2.91 -6.85
C PHE A 172 11.12 3.61 -8.18
N ARG A 173 11.28 4.93 -8.18
CA ARG A 173 10.95 5.71 -9.37
C ARG A 173 12.02 6.73 -9.73
N ALA A 174 12.40 6.70 -10.99
CA ALA A 174 13.26 7.69 -11.62
C ALA A 174 12.65 8.15 -12.94
N ARG A 175 12.97 9.38 -13.34
CA ARG A 175 12.33 10.03 -14.48
C ARG A 175 13.31 10.88 -15.26
N LEU A 176 13.23 10.78 -16.58
CA LEU A 176 13.81 11.72 -17.53
C LEU A 176 12.67 12.36 -18.32
N SER A 177 12.65 13.67 -18.45
CA SER A 177 11.56 14.38 -19.13
C SER A 177 12.09 15.46 -20.04
N ASN A 178 11.58 15.52 -21.26
CA ASN A 178 11.73 16.69 -22.12
C ASN A 178 10.43 17.50 -22.10
N ARG A 179 10.18 18.35 -23.10
CA ARG A 179 8.97 19.18 -23.14
C ARG A 179 7.69 18.37 -23.42
N ARG A 180 7.78 17.26 -24.15
CA ARG A 180 6.61 16.50 -24.63
C ARG A 180 6.46 15.15 -23.93
N HIS A 181 7.55 14.43 -23.75
CA HIS A 181 7.58 13.07 -23.23
C HIS A 181 8.41 12.93 -21.95
N SER A 182 8.06 11.91 -21.18
CA SER A 182 8.72 11.49 -19.96
C SER A 182 9.03 10.00 -20.03
N LEU A 183 10.32 9.66 -19.96
CA LEU A 183 10.79 8.30 -19.73
C LEU A 183 10.78 8.03 -18.22
N ILE A 184 10.05 6.99 -17.82
CA ILE A 184 9.83 6.64 -16.42
C ILE A 184 10.39 5.25 -16.20
N VAL A 185 11.28 5.15 -15.21
CA VAL A 185 11.85 3.90 -14.71
C VAL A 185 11.14 3.58 -13.41
N ARG A 186 10.42 2.45 -13.38
CA ARG A 186 9.62 2.01 -12.22
C ARG A 186 10.07 0.62 -11.79
N GLY A 187 10.72 0.54 -10.63
CA GLY A 187 11.09 -0.73 -10.00
C GLY A 187 10.05 -1.18 -8.97
N GLY A 188 9.62 -2.45 -9.03
CA GLY A 188 8.70 -3.02 -8.04
C GLY A 188 8.74 -4.55 -8.05
N GLY A 189 8.69 -5.16 -6.86
CA GLY A 189 8.80 -6.62 -6.71
C GLY A 189 10.11 -7.13 -7.30
N ASN A 190 10.03 -8.00 -8.30
CA ASN A 190 11.17 -8.57 -9.02
C ASN A 190 11.32 -8.04 -10.46
N LYS A 191 10.72 -6.89 -10.78
CA LYS A 191 10.78 -6.31 -12.13
C LYS A 191 11.04 -4.81 -12.11
N ILE A 192 11.58 -4.32 -13.22
CA ILE A 192 11.74 -2.90 -13.54
C ILE A 192 11.02 -2.67 -14.86
N GLU A 193 10.07 -1.75 -14.87
CA GLU A 193 9.26 -1.41 -16.03
C GLU A 193 9.64 -0.02 -16.52
N PHE A 194 9.68 0.13 -17.83
CA PHE A 194 9.99 1.38 -18.50
C PHE A 194 8.79 1.88 -19.27
N TYR A 195 8.46 3.15 -19.08
CA TYR A 195 7.31 3.79 -19.73
C TYR A 195 7.77 5.06 -20.43
N ILE A 196 7.29 5.29 -21.65
CA ILE A 196 7.39 6.58 -22.32
C ILE A 196 5.97 7.15 -22.37
N VAL A 197 5.74 8.23 -21.64
CA VAL A 197 4.41 8.83 -21.52
C VAL A 197 4.45 10.33 -21.78
N PRO A 198 3.36 10.96 -22.24
CA PRO A 198 3.30 12.41 -22.35
C PRO A 198 3.50 13.09 -20.99
N VAL A 199 4.28 14.18 -20.94
CA VAL A 199 4.60 14.91 -19.69
C VAL A 199 3.35 15.38 -18.97
N ALA A 200 2.33 15.83 -19.71
CA ALA A 200 1.06 16.25 -19.14
C ALA A 200 0.41 15.15 -18.27
N GLN A 201 0.62 13.89 -18.64
CA GLN A 201 0.07 12.74 -17.93
C GLN A 201 1.02 12.22 -16.84
N ALA A 202 2.34 12.33 -17.05
CA ALA A 202 3.34 12.04 -16.03
C ALA A 202 3.21 12.94 -14.78
N LEU A 203 2.70 14.16 -14.95
CA LEU A 203 2.45 15.11 -13.87
C LEU A 203 1.14 14.85 -13.11
N ALA A 204 0.19 14.15 -13.72
CA ALA A 204 -1.17 13.95 -13.19
C ALA A 204 -1.27 12.87 -12.09
N GLY A 205 -0.15 12.22 -11.74
CA GLY A 205 -0.08 11.24 -10.65
C GLY A 205 0.39 9.88 -11.11
N SER A 206 0.77 9.07 -10.13
CA SER A 206 1.64 7.90 -10.30
C SER A 206 0.94 6.66 -10.88
N VAL A 207 -0.40 6.61 -10.77
CA VAL A 207 -1.26 5.51 -11.23
C VAL A 207 -1.51 5.57 -12.73
N MET A 208 -1.40 6.74 -13.37
CA MET A 208 -1.70 6.89 -14.80
C MET A 208 -0.74 6.11 -15.71
N GLU A 209 0.46 5.81 -15.22
CA GLU A 209 1.50 5.09 -15.96
C GLU A 209 1.13 3.63 -16.22
N THR A 210 0.36 2.97 -15.34
CA THR A 210 -0.08 1.59 -15.55
C THR A 210 -1.13 1.48 -16.66
N GLY A 211 -1.74 2.61 -17.06
CA GLY A 211 -2.60 2.68 -18.25
C GLY A 211 -1.82 2.64 -19.56
N TYR A 212 -0.49 2.81 -19.51
CA TYR A 212 0.38 2.73 -20.68
C TYR A 212 1.02 1.35 -20.80
N LEU A 213 1.22 0.91 -22.04
CA LEU A 213 2.03 -0.27 -22.31
C LEU A 213 3.48 0.05 -21.91
N SER A 214 4.06 -0.78 -21.06
CA SER A 214 5.49 -0.70 -20.77
C SER A 214 6.26 -0.89 -22.07
N PHE A 215 7.13 0.07 -22.40
CA PHE A 215 8.03 0.00 -23.53
C PHE A 215 9.01 -1.17 -23.40
N ALA A 216 9.46 -1.45 -22.18
CA ALA A 216 10.35 -2.56 -21.87
C ALA A 216 10.18 -2.99 -20.41
N THR A 217 10.46 -4.27 -20.14
CA THR A 217 10.44 -4.81 -18.77
C THR A 217 11.71 -5.61 -18.51
N VAL A 218 12.43 -5.28 -17.45
CA VAL A 218 13.56 -6.07 -16.94
C VAL A 218 13.08 -6.92 -15.79
N LEU A 219 13.33 -8.23 -15.87
CA LEU A 219 13.14 -9.15 -14.76
C LEU A 219 14.45 -9.29 -13.99
N VAL A 220 14.34 -9.21 -12.67
CA VAL A 220 15.45 -9.31 -11.74
C VAL A 220 15.31 -10.60 -10.95
N LYS A 221 16.40 -11.37 -10.84
CA LYS A 221 16.47 -12.61 -10.09
C LYS A 221 17.69 -12.60 -9.19
N ILE A 222 17.48 -12.81 -7.90
CA ILE A 222 18.55 -12.93 -6.92
C ILE A 222 18.84 -14.41 -6.71
N ASN A 223 20.08 -14.81 -6.95
CA ASN A 223 20.60 -16.16 -6.69
C ASN A 223 21.79 -16.06 -5.72
N GLU A 224 22.32 -17.21 -5.28
CA GLU A 224 23.53 -17.27 -4.45
C GLU A 224 24.76 -16.61 -5.11
N ALA A 225 24.83 -16.66 -6.44
CA ALA A 225 25.89 -16.01 -7.22
C ALA A 225 25.74 -14.49 -7.34
N GLY A 226 24.64 -13.92 -6.85
CA GLY A 226 24.36 -12.49 -6.88
C GLY A 226 23.12 -12.12 -7.70
N LEU A 227 23.14 -10.88 -8.21
CA LEU A 227 22.03 -10.24 -8.88
C LEU A 227 22.10 -10.47 -10.39
N ASN A 228 21.13 -11.22 -10.93
CA ASN A 228 20.97 -11.40 -12.37
C ASN A 228 19.75 -10.63 -12.87
N TRP A 229 19.84 -10.08 -14.07
CA TRP A 229 18.74 -9.36 -14.71
C TRP A 229 18.63 -9.78 -16.18
N ARG A 230 17.43 -9.70 -16.75
CA ARG A 230 17.17 -9.98 -18.16
C ARG A 230 16.08 -9.05 -18.69
N LEU A 231 16.22 -8.60 -19.93
CA LEU A 231 15.18 -7.88 -20.64
C LEU A 231 14.12 -8.88 -21.14
N LEU A 232 12.84 -8.57 -20.96
CA LEU A 232 11.70 -9.35 -21.46
C LEU A 232 11.16 -8.70 -22.73
N ASP A 233 10.68 -9.55 -23.64
CA ASP A 233 9.85 -9.18 -24.80
C ASP A 233 10.45 -8.07 -25.70
N SER A 234 11.78 -8.04 -25.81
CA SER A 234 12.50 -7.13 -26.69
C SER A 234 13.37 -7.90 -27.68
N ASN A 235 13.42 -7.41 -28.92
CA ASN A 235 14.37 -7.90 -29.94
C ASN A 235 15.82 -7.45 -29.65
N TYR A 236 16.00 -6.61 -28.63
CA TYR A 236 17.28 -6.11 -28.17
C TYR A 236 17.74 -6.93 -26.96
N GLU A 237 18.95 -7.47 -27.01
CA GLU A 237 19.56 -8.22 -25.91
C GLU A 237 20.80 -7.44 -25.42
N PRO A 238 20.65 -6.55 -24.42
CA PRO A 238 21.78 -5.78 -23.89
C PRO A 238 22.75 -6.70 -23.14
N GLY A 239 24.04 -6.58 -23.44
CA GLY A 239 25.11 -7.28 -22.72
C GLY A 239 25.44 -6.66 -21.37
N SER A 240 25.06 -5.40 -21.14
CA SER A 240 25.29 -4.67 -19.88
C SER A 240 24.15 -3.71 -19.54
N ILE A 241 24.11 -3.26 -18.27
CA ILE A 241 23.13 -2.25 -17.82
C ILE A 241 23.38 -0.92 -18.55
N ASP A 242 24.64 -0.59 -18.81
CA ASP A 242 25.02 0.62 -19.53
C ASP A 242 24.46 0.60 -20.96
N GLU A 243 24.60 -0.53 -21.66
CA GLU A 243 24.01 -0.74 -23.00
C GLU A 243 22.48 -0.64 -22.99
N LEU A 244 21.82 -1.24 -21.99
CA LEU A 244 20.38 -1.07 -21.80
C LEU A 244 20.01 0.41 -21.63
N CYS A 245 20.75 1.15 -20.80
CA CYS A 245 20.50 2.57 -20.58
C CYS A 245 20.75 3.41 -21.85
N MET A 246 21.77 3.09 -22.63
CA MET A 246 22.04 3.73 -23.93
C MET A 246 20.88 3.51 -24.90
N TRP A 247 20.38 2.27 -25.00
CA TRP A 247 19.24 1.94 -25.85
C TRP A 247 17.97 2.68 -25.41
N MET A 248 17.64 2.65 -24.13
CA MET A 248 16.47 3.36 -23.58
C MET A 248 16.54 4.87 -23.82
N PHE A 249 17.73 5.46 -23.61
CA PHE A 249 17.94 6.89 -23.84
C PHE A 249 17.76 7.25 -25.32
N SER A 250 18.29 6.41 -26.21
CA SER A 250 18.16 6.59 -27.66
C SER A 250 16.70 6.53 -28.10
N GLU A 251 15.95 5.53 -27.64
CA GLU A 251 14.54 5.41 -28.04
C GLU A 251 13.68 6.55 -27.47
N PHE A 252 14.00 7.05 -26.27
CA PHE A 252 13.34 8.23 -25.71
C PHE A 252 13.57 9.49 -26.55
N VAL A 253 14.81 9.73 -26.98
CA VAL A 253 15.14 10.85 -27.87
C VAL A 253 14.46 10.68 -29.22
N ASP A 254 14.50 9.48 -29.80
CA ASP A 254 13.91 9.18 -31.10
C ASP A 254 12.40 9.33 -31.12
N THR A 255 11.72 8.86 -30.08
CA THR A 255 10.27 9.05 -29.92
C THR A 255 9.91 10.53 -29.94
N THR A 256 10.71 11.36 -29.25
CA THR A 256 10.48 12.81 -29.19
C THR A 256 10.79 13.48 -30.52
N ARG A 257 11.82 13.02 -31.23
CA ARG A 257 12.20 13.54 -32.54
C ARG A 257 11.13 13.25 -33.60
N ARG A 258 10.63 12.01 -33.67
CA ARG A 258 9.55 11.61 -34.61
C ARG A 258 8.33 12.51 -34.45
N GLU A 259 7.94 12.80 -33.21
CA GLU A 259 6.79 13.66 -32.89
C GLU A 259 7.00 15.17 -33.17
N LEU A 260 8.23 15.61 -33.43
CA LEU A 260 8.54 16.97 -33.87
C LEU A 260 8.57 17.10 -35.40
N GLU A 261 8.74 15.98 -36.11
CA GLU A 261 8.73 15.91 -37.56
C GLU A 261 7.30 15.75 -38.12
N ASP A 262 6.40 15.15 -37.35
CA ASP A 262 4.94 15.08 -37.58
C ASP A 262 4.21 16.39 -37.20
#